data_AF-A0A0K8R6U3-F1
#
_entry.id   AF-A0A0K8R6U3-F1
#
_cell.length_a   1.000
_cell.length_b   1.000
_cell.length_c   1.000
_cell.angle_alpha   90.00
_cell.angle_beta   90.00
_cell.angle_gamma   90.00
#
_symmetry.space_group_name_H-M   'P 1'
#
loop_
_entity.id
_entity.type
_entity.pdbx_description
1 polymer ?
#
loop_
_entity_poly.entity_id
_entity_poly.type
_entity_poly.pdbx_seq_one_letter_code
_entity_poly.pdbx_strand_id
1 'polypeptide(L)'
;MILTLSVVLLATFDYIHATHCSTALASYMKSKCLGLKLKFVKLSECKFTCEGKNSIDQPQITQLNLANGMPCGSCKQCCYGICTPVEFSSQDPPTPIACAE
;
A
#
# COMPACT_ATOMS: atom_id res chain seq x y z
N MET A 1 -31.01 -23.40 -3.50
CA MET A 1 -30.45 -22.39 -2.57
C MET A 1 -28.95 -22.56 -2.32
N ILE A 2 -28.18 -23.05 -3.29
CA ILE A 2 -26.71 -23.18 -3.16
C ILE A 2 -26.02 -21.88 -3.56
N LEU A 3 -26.52 -21.20 -4.61
CA LEU A 3 -25.97 -19.92 -5.08
C LEU A 3 -25.93 -18.84 -4.00
N THR A 4 -26.97 -18.72 -3.18
CA THR A 4 -27.05 -17.68 -2.15
C THR A 4 -26.00 -17.87 -1.05
N LEU A 5 -25.70 -19.11 -0.66
CA LEU A 5 -24.62 -19.38 0.30
C LEU A 5 -23.23 -19.13 -0.31
N SER A 6 -23.01 -19.50 -1.57
CA SER A 6 -21.73 -19.27 -2.25
C SER A 6 -21.41 -17.78 -2.40
N VAL A 7 -22.41 -16.96 -2.73
CA VAL A 7 -22.25 -15.49 -2.83
C VAL A 7 -21.90 -14.87 -1.47
N VAL A 8 -22.53 -15.35 -0.39
CA VAL A 8 -22.23 -14.88 0.97
C VAL A 8 -20.80 -15.25 1.38
N LEU A 9 -20.33 -16.46 1.08
CA LEU A 9 -18.97 -16.90 1.41
C LEU A 9 -17.90 -16.03 0.72
N LEU A 10 -18.07 -15.75 -0.58
CA LEU A 10 -17.14 -14.93 -1.36
C LEU A 10 -17.02 -13.51 -0.78
N ALA A 11 -18.14 -12.87 -0.49
CA ALA A 11 -18.15 -11.54 0.11
C ALA A 11 -17.44 -11.50 1.47
N THR A 12 -17.59 -12.54 2.29
CA THR A 12 -16.88 -12.63 3.57
C THR A 12 -15.38 -12.84 3.41
N PHE A 13 -14.95 -13.60 2.40
CA PHE A 13 -13.54 -13.84 2.11
C PHE A 13 -12.86 -12.56 1.62
N ASP A 14 -13.48 -11.84 0.68
CA ASP A 14 -13.00 -10.56 0.17
C ASP A 14 -12.87 -9.53 1.29
N TYR A 15 -13.84 -9.49 2.21
CA TYR A 15 -13.80 -8.61 3.38
C TYR A 15 -12.62 -8.93 4.32
N ILE A 16 -12.39 -10.20 4.63
CA ILE A 16 -11.27 -10.62 5.50
C ILE A 16 -9.94 -10.28 4.83
N HIS A 17 -9.79 -10.53 3.53
CA HIS A 17 -8.58 -10.21 2.78
C HIS A 17 -8.30 -8.71 2.74
N ALA A 18 -9.33 -7.89 2.46
CA ALA A 18 -9.21 -6.44 2.49
C ALA A 18 -8.81 -5.93 3.88
N THR A 19 -9.37 -6.51 4.94
CA THR A 19 -9.04 -6.16 6.33
C THR A 19 -7.60 -6.54 6.69
N HIS A 20 -7.14 -7.71 6.27
CA HIS A 20 -5.76 -8.15 6.51
C HIS A 20 -4.77 -7.26 5.74
N CYS A 21 -5.04 -6.98 4.46
CA CYS A 21 -4.22 -6.11 3.62
C CYS A 21 -4.09 -4.69 4.21
N SER A 22 -5.22 -4.06 4.56
CA SER A 22 -5.23 -2.72 5.15
C SER A 22 -4.50 -2.66 6.49
N THR A 23 -4.62 -3.69 7.32
CA THR A 23 -3.90 -3.80 8.60
C THR A 23 -2.39 -3.95 8.38
N ALA A 24 -1.97 -4.82 7.46
CA ALA A 24 -0.56 -5.01 7.13
C ALA A 24 0.07 -3.73 6.55
N LEU A 25 -0.64 -3.04 5.65
CA LEU A 25 -0.20 -1.77 5.08
C LEU A 25 -0.06 -0.68 6.16
N ALA A 26 -1.04 -0.56 7.07
CA ALA A 26 -0.96 0.37 8.19
C ALA A 26 0.22 0.06 9.12
N SER A 27 0.49 -1.22 9.41
CA SER A 27 1.64 -1.65 10.20
C SER A 27 2.96 -1.29 9.52
N TYR A 28 3.10 -1.55 8.22
CA TYR A 28 4.27 -1.17 7.42
C TYR A 28 4.57 0.33 7.52
N MET A 29 3.57 1.19 7.29
CA MET A 29 3.76 2.65 7.34
C MET A 29 4.13 3.14 8.74
N LYS A 30 3.46 2.59 9.77
CA LYS A 30 3.78 2.91 11.19
C LYS A 30 5.21 2.53 11.53
N SER A 31 5.66 1.35 11.13
CA SER A 31 7.04 0.88 11.37
C SER A 31 8.07 1.75 10.65
N LYS A 32 7.81 2.17 9.41
CA LYS A 32 8.68 3.10 8.68
C LYS A 32 8.77 4.46 9.37
N CYS A 33 7.65 5.04 9.80
CA CYS A 33 7.66 6.31 10.54
C CYS A 33 8.38 6.17 11.89
N LEU A 34 8.17 5.06 12.60
CA LEU A 34 8.82 4.79 13.89
C LEU A 34 10.35 4.74 13.75
N GLY A 35 10.86 4.16 12.66
CA GLY A 35 12.30 4.18 12.35
C GLY A 35 12.90 5.59 12.21
N LEU A 36 12.07 6.59 11.88
CA LEU A 36 12.44 8.01 11.84
C LEU A 36 12.12 8.75 13.16
N LYS A 37 11.63 8.06 14.19
CA LYS A 37 11.10 8.65 15.43
C LYS A 37 9.92 9.60 15.19
N LEU A 38 9.16 9.37 14.12
CA LEU A 38 7.96 10.12 13.75
C LEU A 38 6.71 9.21 13.86
N LYS A 39 5.52 9.81 13.85
CA LYS A 39 4.24 9.11 13.86
C LYS A 39 3.61 9.12 12.47
N PHE A 40 3.02 8.01 12.05
CA PHE A 40 2.18 7.98 10.85
C PHE A 40 0.96 8.89 11.03
N VAL A 41 0.66 9.70 10.00
CA VAL A 41 -0.49 10.61 9.99
C VAL A 41 -1.48 10.23 8.90
N LYS A 42 -1.03 10.10 7.65
CA LYS A 42 -1.91 9.82 6.52
C LYS A 42 -1.20 9.09 5.39
N LEU A 43 -1.99 8.31 4.65
CA LEU A 43 -1.63 7.76 3.35
C LEU A 43 -2.31 8.60 2.26
N SER A 44 -1.61 8.87 1.17
CA SER A 44 -2.08 9.57 -0.02
C SER A 44 -1.50 8.87 -1.25
N GLU A 45 -2.32 8.06 -1.92
CA GLU A 45 -1.91 7.20 -3.04
C GLU A 45 -0.67 6.36 -2.70
N CYS A 46 0.47 6.69 -3.31
CA CYS A 46 1.75 6.00 -3.17
C CYS A 46 2.71 6.67 -2.19
N LYS A 47 2.22 7.60 -1.38
CA LYS A 47 3.03 8.32 -0.40
C LYS A 47 2.33 8.39 0.95
N PHE A 48 3.08 8.34 2.03
CA PHE A 48 2.54 8.51 3.37
C PHE A 48 3.34 9.56 4.15
N THR A 49 2.64 10.25 5.04
CA THR A 49 3.18 11.33 5.86
C THR A 49 3.47 10.81 7.26
N CYS A 50 4.68 11.08 7.72
CA CYS A 50 5.12 10.92 9.09
C CYS A 50 5.34 12.31 9.72
N GLU A 51 4.84 12.53 10.93
CA GLU A 51 4.97 13.81 11.65
C GLU A 51 5.43 13.58 13.10
N GLY A 52 6.17 14.54 13.65
CA GLY A 52 6.69 14.46 15.01
C GLY A 52 7.61 15.62 15.34
N LYS A 53 8.57 15.37 16.22
CA LYS A 53 9.62 16.33 16.57
C LYS A 53 10.99 15.73 16.26
N ASN A 54 11.92 16.56 15.80
CA ASN A 54 13.31 16.17 15.61
C ASN A 54 14.08 16.15 16.94
N SER A 55 15.39 15.89 16.91
CA SER A 55 16.25 15.80 18.09
C SER A 55 16.42 17.11 18.87
N ILE A 56 15.99 18.25 18.32
CA ILE A 56 16.02 19.57 18.96
C ILE A 56 14.61 20.10 19.23
N ASP A 57 13.63 19.20 19.35
CA ASP A 57 12.22 19.50 19.66
C ASP A 57 11.44 20.35 18.65
N GLN A 58 11.97 20.54 17.44
CA GLN A 58 11.28 21.27 16.37
C GLN A 58 10.31 20.35 15.61
N PRO A 59 9.15 20.85 15.17
CA PRO A 59 8.23 20.11 14.32
C PRO A 59 8.93 19.59 13.05
N GLN A 60 8.75 18.30 12.78
CA GLN A 60 9.26 17.65 11.58
C GLN A 60 8.11 16.92 10.88
N ILE A 61 8.00 17.18 9.58
CA ILE A 61 7.11 16.47 8.66
C ILE A 61 7.99 15.80 7.62
N THR A 62 7.74 14.52 7.35
CA THR A 62 8.47 13.76 6.34
C THR A 62 7.50 12.93 5.53
N GLN A 63 7.62 13.00 4.20
CA GLN A 63 6.81 12.20 3.29
C GLN A 63 7.67 11.07 2.72
N LEU A 64 7.16 9.86 2.80
CA LEU A 64 7.83 8.65 2.32
C LEU A 64 7.00 8.02 1.21
N ASN A 65 7.67 7.37 0.25
CA ASN A 65 7.01 6.58 -0.78
C ASN A 65 6.63 5.20 -0.22
N LEU A 66 5.49 4.65 -0.64
CA LEU A 66 5.25 3.22 -0.58
C LEU A 66 6.31 2.48 -1.42
N ALA A 67 6.57 1.23 -1.06
CA ALA A 67 7.48 0.39 -1.83
C ALA A 67 7.04 0.27 -3.29
N ASN A 68 8.00 0.15 -4.20
CA ASN A 68 7.72 -0.10 -5.60
C ASN A 68 6.91 -1.41 -5.76
N GLY A 69 5.94 -1.42 -6.67
CA GLY A 69 5.05 -2.56 -6.90
C GLY A 69 3.83 -2.64 -5.96
N MET A 70 3.73 -1.79 -4.94
CA MET A 70 2.55 -1.77 -4.06
C MET A 70 1.28 -1.38 -4.84
N PRO A 71 0.14 -2.05 -4.63
CA PRO A 71 -1.10 -1.72 -5.34
C PRO A 71 -1.60 -0.34 -4.91
N CYS A 72 -1.95 0.50 -5.89
CA CYS A 72 -2.52 1.83 -5.67
C CYS A 72 -3.85 2.06 -6.39
N GLY A 73 -4.34 1.04 -7.10
CA GLY A 73 -5.62 1.05 -7.81
C GLY A 73 -5.73 -0.15 -8.76
N SER A 74 -6.87 -0.26 -9.45
CA SER A 74 -7.09 -1.32 -10.43
C SER A 74 -6.05 -1.24 -11.55
N CYS A 75 -5.30 -2.32 -11.77
CA CYS A 75 -4.22 -2.42 -12.76
C CYS A 75 -3.16 -1.30 -12.63
N LYS A 76 -2.91 -0.83 -11.41
CA LYS A 76 -1.91 0.19 -11.10
C LYS A 76 -1.03 -0.19 -9.93
N GLN A 77 0.22 0.24 -9.97
CA GLN A 77 1.23 0.03 -8.94
C GLN A 77 1.93 1.34 -8.58
N CYS A 78 2.47 1.40 -7.38
CA CYS A 78 3.35 2.48 -6.95
C CYS A 78 4.72 2.31 -7.56
N CYS A 79 5.21 3.35 -8.23
CA CYS A 79 6.57 3.44 -8.75
C CYS A 79 7.16 4.80 -8.36
N TYR A 80 8.19 4.79 -7.52
CA TYR A 80 8.86 5.99 -7.01
C TYR A 80 7.88 7.03 -6.42
N GLY A 81 6.82 6.54 -5.76
CA GLY A 81 5.78 7.37 -5.14
C GLY A 81 4.69 7.87 -6.08
N ILE A 82 4.62 7.38 -7.31
CA ILE A 82 3.58 7.72 -8.30
C ILE A 82 2.75 6.47 -8.58
N CYS A 83 1.42 6.63 -8.64
CA CYS A 83 0.53 5.53 -9.02
C CYS A 83 0.48 5.41 -10.55
N THR A 84 1.16 4.41 -11.11
CA THR A 84 1.29 4.20 -12.56
C THR A 84 0.57 2.94 -13.01
N PRO A 85 0.12 2.86 -14.28
CA PRO A 85 -0.36 1.60 -14.85
C PRO A 85 0.68 0.48 -14.73
N VAL A 86 0.20 -0.75 -14.52
CA VAL A 86 1.04 -1.95 -14.60
C VAL A 86 1.28 -2.28 -16.07
N GLU A 87 2.55 -2.46 -16.43
CA GLU A 87 2.93 -3.02 -17.72
C GLU A 87 3.03 -4.55 -17.62
N PHE A 88 2.80 -5.25 -18.72
CA PHE A 88 2.87 -6.71 -18.78
C PHE A 88 3.93 -7.13 -19.79
N SER A 89 4.65 -8.21 -19.47
CA SER A 89 5.57 -8.82 -20.42
C SER A 89 4.82 -9.39 -21.62
N SER A 90 5.49 -9.43 -22.77
CA SER A 90 4.97 -10.06 -23.99
C SER A 90 5.10 -11.59 -23.99
N GLN A 91 5.56 -12.18 -22.90
CA GLN A 91 5.68 -13.64 -22.75
C GLN A 91 4.30 -14.26 -22.53
N ASP A 92 4.14 -15.53 -22.86
CA ASP A 92 2.90 -16.28 -22.61
C ASP A 92 3.15 -17.32 -21.50
N PRO A 93 2.49 -17.22 -20.33
CA PRO A 93 1.50 -16.20 -19.96
C PRO A 93 2.14 -14.84 -19.61
N PRO A 94 1.41 -13.73 -19.84
CA PRO A 94 1.92 -12.39 -19.53
C PRO A 94 2.08 -12.22 -18.02
N THR A 95 3.21 -11.67 -17.62
CA THR A 95 3.55 -11.40 -16.22
C THR A 95 3.62 -9.89 -15.95
N PRO A 96 3.11 -9.40 -14.80
CA PRO A 96 3.28 -8.01 -14.41
C PRO A 96 4.77 -7.64 -14.33
N ILE A 97 5.14 -6.51 -14.94
CA ILE A 97 6.46 -5.93 -14.81
C ILE A 97 6.44 -5.00 -13.60
N ALA A 98 7.14 -5.38 -12.54
CA ALA A 98 7.37 -4.50 -11.42
C ALA A 98 8.25 -3.32 -11.87
N CYS A 99 8.00 -2.11 -11.36
CA CYS A 99 8.96 -1.03 -11.56
C CYS A 99 10.32 -1.44 -10.99
N ALA A 100 11.38 -1.18 -11.76
CA ALA A 100 12.76 -1.39 -11.32
C ALA A 100 13.01 -0.63 -10.01
N GLU A 101 13.97 -1.11 -9.22
CA GLU A 101 14.63 -0.28 -8.20
C GLU A 101 15.74 0.53 -8.86
#